data_AF-A0A2D9JQJ9-F1
#
_entry.id   AF-A0A2D9JQJ9-F1
#
_cell.length_a   1.000
_cell.length_b   1.000
_cell.length_c   1.000
_cell.angle_alpha   90.00
_cell.angle_beta   90.00
_cell.angle_gamma   90.00
#
_symmetry.space_group_name_H-M   'P 1'
#
loop_
_entity.id
_entity.type
_entity.pdbx_description
1 polymer ?
#
loop_
_entity_poly.entity_id
_entity_poly.type
_entity_poly.pdbx_seq_one_letter_code
_entity_poly.pdbx_strand_id
1 'polypeptide(L)' 'MSDDDKITFPVEASHIMMFSRSIGDFSADYDANAAAPPTYAQSVAQFNPDYFLRMKDDEPWFGSG' A
#
# COMPACT_ATOMS: atom_id res chain seq x y z
N MET A 1 1.60 -12.72 -16.51
CA MET A 1 2.40 -11.52 -16.25
C MET A 1 3.59 -11.60 -17.18
N SER A 2 3.51 -10.85 -18.27
CA SER A 2 4.70 -10.50 -19.06
C SER A 2 5.63 -9.65 -18.20
N ASP A 3 6.91 -9.50 -18.56
CA ASP A 3 7.82 -8.63 -17.79
C ASP A 3 7.32 -7.17 -17.74
N ASP A 4 6.46 -6.76 -18.69
CA ASP A 4 5.78 -5.46 -18.72
C ASP A 4 4.71 -5.30 -17.62
N ASP A 5 4.24 -6.38 -17.00
CA ASP A 5 3.24 -6.35 -15.92
C ASP A 5 3.89 -6.27 -14.51
N LYS A 6 5.22 -6.18 -14.44
CA LYS A 6 5.95 -6.20 -13.16
C LYS A 6 5.90 -4.84 -12.47
N ILE A 7 5.22 -4.79 -11.33
CA ILE A 7 5.16 -3.61 -10.47
C ILE A 7 6.25 -3.69 -9.40
N THR A 8 6.97 -2.57 -9.21
CA THR A 8 7.91 -2.41 -8.09
C THR A 8 7.45 -1.24 -7.24
N PHE A 9 7.69 -1.33 -5.92
CA PHE A 9 7.36 -0.26 -5.00
C PHE A 9 8.42 -0.18 -3.88
N PRO A 10 8.66 1.01 -3.32
CA PRO A 10 9.66 1.21 -2.28
C PRO A 10 9.25 0.57 -0.96
N VAL A 11 10.19 -0.12 -0.31
CA VAL A 11 10.05 -0.63 1.06
C VAL A 11 11.00 0.15 1.96
N GLU A 12 10.43 1.07 2.73
CA GLU A 12 11.18 1.99 3.60
C GLU A 12 10.56 2.02 4.99
N ALA A 13 11.39 2.26 6.01
CA ALA A 13 10.94 2.31 7.40
C ALA A 13 9.83 3.37 7.62
N SER A 14 9.90 4.50 6.92
CA SER A 14 8.87 5.54 6.93
C SER A 14 7.51 5.04 6.39
N HIS A 15 7.50 4.29 5.28
CA HIS A 15 6.27 3.71 4.72
C HIS A 15 5.68 2.65 5.63
N ILE A 16 6.51 1.80 6.22
CA ILE A 16 6.08 0.77 7.19
C ILE A 16 5.43 1.45 8.40
N MET A 17 6.07 2.48 8.94
CA MET A 17 5.53 3.27 10.05
C MET A 17 4.20 3.94 9.70
N MET A 18 4.08 4.55 8.51
CA MET A 18 2.83 5.15 8.06
C MET A 18 1.73 4.11 7.88
N PHE A 19 2.06 2.94 7.34
CA PHE A 19 1.11 1.84 7.19
C PHE A 19 0.60 1.36 8.55
N SER A 20 1.48 1.11 9.53
CA SER A 20 1.07 0.71 10.89
C SER A 20 0.08 1.70 11.51
N ARG A 21 0.38 3.01 11.42
CA ARG A 21 -0.54 4.06 11.91
C ARG A 21 -1.88 4.07 11.17
N SER A 22 -1.88 3.83 9.86
CA SER A 22 -3.10 3.83 9.04
C SER A 22 -4.09 2.72 9.40
N ILE A 23 -3.59 1.60 9.94
CA ILE A 23 -4.40 0.46 10.40
C ILE A 23 -4.68 0.49 11.92
N GLY A 24 -4.32 1.59 12.60
CA GLY A 24 -4.53 1.77 14.03
C GLY A 24 -3.50 1.08 14.93
N ASP A 25 -2.38 0.62 14.37
CA ASP A 25 -1.26 0.10 15.16
C ASP A 25 -0.36 1.25 15.63
N PHE A 26 -0.55 1.64 16.89
CA PHE A 26 0.27 2.62 17.61
C PHE A 26 1.17 1.96 18.65
N SER A 27 1.22 0.63 18.68
CA SER A 27 1.87 -0.14 19.74
C SER A 27 3.39 -0.21 19.60
N ALA A 28 3.91 -0.01 18.39
CA ALA A 28 5.33 -0.03 18.11
C ALA A 28 5.95 1.37 18.27
N ASP A 29 6.87 1.52 19.21
CA ASP A 29 7.91 2.53 19.08
C ASP A 29 8.59 2.34 17.73
N TYR A 30 8.79 3.44 17.00
CA TYR A 30 9.41 3.39 15.67
C TYR A 30 10.82 2.79 15.77
N ASP A 31 10.99 1.57 15.28
CA ASP A 31 12.27 0.90 15.10
C ASP A 31 12.48 0.62 13.62
N ALA A 32 13.53 1.23 13.04
CA ALA A 32 13.88 1.06 11.64
C ALA A 32 14.30 -0.37 11.28
N ASN A 33 14.64 -1.20 12.27
CA ASN A 33 14.99 -2.61 12.09
C ASN A 33 13.81 -3.56 12.36
N ALA A 34 12.64 -3.04 12.75
CA ALA A 34 11.47 -3.87 12.97
C ALA A 34 10.96 -4.50 11.66
N ALA A 35 10.41 -5.71 11.77
CA ALA A 35 9.74 -6.34 10.65
C ALA A 35 8.48 -5.53 10.26
N ALA A 36 8.23 -5.43 8.95
CA ALA A 36 6.99 -4.87 8.46
C ALA A 36 5.78 -5.71 8.92
N PRO A 37 4.61 -5.08 9.18
CA PRO A 37 3.38 -5.82 9.40
C PRO A 37 3.12 -6.83 8.28
N PRO A 38 2.61 -8.05 8.55
CA PRO A 38 2.37 -9.06 7.52
C PRO A 38 1.48 -8.58 6.37
N THR A 39 0.62 -7.59 6.64
CA THR A 39 -0.29 -6.99 5.65
C THR A 39 0.31 -5.82 4.88
N TYR A 40 1.54 -5.37 5.18
CA TYR A 40 2.18 -4.22 4.53
C TYR A 40 2.29 -4.36 3.01
N ALA A 41 2.38 -5.59 2.49
CA ALA A 41 2.39 -5.87 1.05
C ALA A 41 1.16 -5.33 0.31
N GLN A 42 0.02 -5.10 1.01
CA GLN A 42 -1.15 -4.45 0.43
C GLN A 42 -0.88 -3.00 0.00
N SER A 43 0.16 -2.36 0.52
CA SER A 43 0.60 -1.02 0.08
C SER A 43 0.95 -0.95 -1.40
N VAL A 44 1.22 -2.08 -2.06
CA VAL A 44 1.40 -2.16 -3.52
C VAL A 44 0.21 -1.59 -4.29
N ALA A 45 -1.00 -1.60 -3.70
CA ALA A 45 -2.20 -1.01 -4.28
C ALA A 45 -2.03 0.47 -4.66
N GLN A 46 -1.19 1.22 -3.92
CA GLN A 46 -0.91 2.64 -4.21
C GLN A 46 -0.06 2.82 -5.47
N PHE A 47 0.75 1.81 -5.81
CA PHE A 47 1.73 1.84 -6.91
C PHE A 47 1.26 1.08 -8.15
N ASN A 48 0.21 0.27 -8.02
CA ASN A 48 -0.42 -0.41 -9.15
C ASN A 48 -1.42 0.53 -9.85
N PRO A 49 -1.13 1.03 -11.07
CA PRO A 49 -2.06 1.90 -11.80
C PRO A 49 -3.36 1.18 -12.18
N ASP A 50 -3.33 -0.14 -12.29
CA ASP A 50 -4.46 -0.97 -12.67
C ASP A 50 -5.18 -1.59 -11.46
N TYR A 51 -4.87 -1.14 -10.23
CA TYR A 51 -5.54 -1.65 -9.04
C TYR A 51 -7.05 -1.38 -9.12
N PHE A 52 -7.85 -2.42 -8.89
CA PHE A 52 -9.30 -2.36 -9.14
C PHE A 52 -10.06 -1.37 -8.25
N LEU A 53 -9.49 -0.95 -7.10
CA LEU A 53 -10.06 0.09 -6.23
C LEU A 53 -9.46 1.49 -6.50
N ARG A 54 -8.54 1.62 -7.46
CA ARG A 54 -8.00 2.92 -7.85
C ARG A 54 -9.07 3.70 -8.59
N MET A 55 -9.19 4.99 -8.29
CA MET A 55 -9.99 5.90 -9.10
C MET A 55 -9.46 5.94 -10.53
N LYS A 56 -10.37 5.85 -11.48
CA LYS A 56 -10.09 5.94 -12.91
C LYS A 56 -10.91 7.09 -13.49
N ASP A 57 -10.33 7.75 -14.48
CA ASP A 57 -11.04 8.79 -15.22
C ASP A 57 -12.26 8.17 -15.90
N ASP A 58 -13.37 8.93 -15.94
CA ASP A 58 -14.64 8.54 -16.56
C ASP A 58 -15.32 7.26 -16.02
N GLU A 59 -14.86 6.70 -14.89
CA GLU A 59 -15.48 5.56 -14.22
C GLU A 59 -16.09 5.95 -12.85
N PRO A 60 -17.31 5.48 -12.50
CA PRO A 60 -17.84 5.66 -11.15
C PRO A 60 -16.93 5.03 -10.10
N TRP A 61 -16.71 5.74 -8.99
CA TRP A 61 -15.91 5.21 -7.90
C TRP A 61 -16.66 4.10 -7.16
N PHE A 62 -15.98 3.01 -6.81
CA PHE A 62 -16.57 1.92 -6.04
C PHE A 62 -17.06 2.40 -4.66
N GLY A 63 -18.38 2.50 -4.48
CA GLY A 63 -19.00 3.04 -3.27
C GLY A 63 -19.34 4.53 -3.31
N SER A 64 -19.32 5.18 -4.48
CA SER A 64 -19.76 6.58 -4.64
C SER A 64 -21.27 6.74 -4.90
N GLY A 65 -22.06 5.66 -4.75
CA GLY A 65 -23.51 5.64 -4.90
C GLY A 65 -24.22 5.47 -3.57
#